data_AF-A0A0K2RP99-F1
#
_entry.id   AF-A0A0K2RP99-F1
#
_cell.length_a   1.000
_cell.length_b   1.000
_cell.length_c   1.000
_cell.angle_alpha   90.00
_cell.angle_beta   90.00
_cell.angle_gamma   90.00
#
_symmetry.space_group_name_H-M   'P 1'
#
loop_
_entity.id
_entity.type
_entity.pdbx_description
1 polymer ?
#
loop_
_entity_poly.entity_id
_entity_poly.type
_entity_poly.pdbx_seq_one_letter_code
_entity_poly.pdbx_strand_id
1 'polypeptide(L)' 'MRILLVEDEKMLAETLRRGLSNEGFVVDVTHDGSAGCGLPRKTPTT' A
#
# COMPACT_ATOMS: atom_id res chain seq x y z
N MET A 1 -7.57 12.93 -4.19
CA MET A 1 -8.22 11.60 -4.00
C MET A 1 -7.18 10.62 -3.47
N ARG A 2 -7.58 9.58 -2.73
CA ARG A 2 -6.67 8.57 -2.15
C ARG A 2 -6.88 7.22 -2.83
N ILE A 3 -5.79 6.57 -3.22
CA ILE A 3 -5.80 5.29 -3.95
C ILE A 3 -5.05 4.26 -3.10
N LEU A 4 -5.66 3.10 -2.86
CA LEU A 4 -4.99 1.95 -2.27
C LEU A 4 -4.61 0.99 -3.40
N LEU A 5 -3.31 0.86 -3.65
CA LEU A 5 -2.75 -0.03 -4.65
C LEU A 5 -2.34 -1.34 -3.96
N VAL A 6 -2.95 -2.45 -4.37
CA VAL A 6 -2.62 -3.79 -3.87
C VAL A 6 -1.95 -4.57 -4.99
N GLU A 7 -0.64 -4.76 -4.91
CA GLU A 7 0.17 -5.37 -5.97
C GLU A 7 1.28 -6.23 -5.37
N ASP A 8 1.28 -7.54 -5.66
CA ASP A 8 2.25 -8.48 -5.11
C ASP A 8 3.67 -8.29 -5.68
N GLU A 9 3.74 -7.76 -6.90
CA GLU A 9 5.01 -7.45 -7.54
C GLU A 9 5.54 -6.07 -7.13
N LYS A 10 6.61 -6.06 -6.33
CA LYS A 10 7.21 -4.83 -5.78
C LYS A 10 7.64 -3.82 -6.85
N MET A 11 8.19 -4.28 -7.97
CA MET A 11 8.67 -3.39 -9.04
C MET A 11 7.52 -2.68 -9.75
N LEU A 12 6.44 -3.40 -10.02
CA LEU A 12 5.23 -2.84 -10.64
C LEU A 12 4.56 -1.84 -9.70
N ALA A 13 4.39 -2.23 -8.44
CA ALA A 13 3.80 -1.40 -7.40
C ALA A 13 4.53 -0.07 -7.22
N GLU A 14 5.88 -0.09 -7.25
CA GLU A 14 6.68 1.12 -7.12
C GLU A 14 6.60 2.01 -8.37
N THR A 15 6.54 1.41 -9.56
CA THR A 15 6.34 2.13 -10.82
C THR A 15 5.00 2.87 -10.82
N LEU A 16 3.92 2.19 -10.41
CA LEU A 16 2.58 2.76 -10.30
C LEU A 16 2.49 3.83 -9.21
N ARG A 17 3.10 3.60 -8.04
CA ARG A 17 3.19 4.61 -6.97
C ARG A 17 3.86 5.88 -7.47
N ARG A 18 4.98 5.76 -8.18
CA ARG A 18 5.70 6.92 -8.73
C ARG A 18 4.88 7.66 -9.77
N GLY A 19 4.21 6.96 -10.69
CA GLY A 19 3.33 7.58 -11.69
C GLY A 19 2.17 8.34 -11.06
N LEU A 20 1.44 7.70 -10.16
CA LEU A 20 0.26 8.28 -9.51
C LEU A 20 0.61 9.38 -8.49
N SER A 21 1.75 9.25 -7.79
CA SER A 21 2.24 10.31 -6.91
C SER A 21 2.66 11.56 -7.69
N ASN A 22 3.18 11.40 -8.91
CA ASN A 22 3.50 12.53 -9.80
C ASN A 22 2.25 13.26 -10.28
N GLU A 23 1.13 12.57 -10.42
CA GLU A 23 -0.16 13.18 -10.75
C GLU A 23 -0.83 13.86 -9.54
N GLY A 24 -0.19 13.84 -8.36
CA GLY A 24 -0.71 14.47 -7.13
C GLY A 24 -1.71 13.61 -6.36
N PHE A 25 -1.79 12.31 -6.65
CA PHE A 25 -2.59 11.38 -5.88
C PHE A 25 -1.83 10.84 -4.68
N VAL A 26 -2.54 10.66 -3.57
CA VAL A 26 -2.00 9.99 -2.38
C VAL A 26 -2.23 8.50 -2.56
N VAL A 27 -1.15 7.75 -2.77
CA VAL A 27 -1.18 6.31 -3.01
C VAL A 27 -0.60 5.54 -1.82
N ASP A 28 -1.42 4.69 -1.23
CA ASP A 28 -0.98 3.68 -0.25
C ASP A 28 -0.73 2.37 -0.99
N VAL A 29 0.45 1.78 -0.79
CA VAL A 29 0.85 0.54 -1.48
C VAL A 29 0.86 -0.61 -0.48
N THR A 30 0.10 -1.67 -0.78
CA THR A 30 0.09 -2.94 -0.06
C THR A 30 0.55 -4.04 -0.99
N HIS A 31 1.46 -4.90 -0.54
CA HIS A 31 2.06 -5.94 -1.39
C HIS A 31 1.44 -7.32 -1.24
N ASP A 32 0.38 -7.46 -0.46
CA ASP A 32 -0.09 -8.78 -0.09
C ASP A 32 -1.55 -8.72 0.34
N GLY A 33 -2.43 -9.46 -0.32
CA GLY A 33 -3.77 -9.72 0.19
C GLY A 33 -3.74 -10.45 1.55
N SER A 34 -2.62 -11.14 1.86
CA SER A 34 -2.40 -11.85 3.13
C SER A 34 -1.79 -10.97 4.23
N ALA A 35 -1.21 -9.80 3.91
CA ALA A 35 -0.89 -8.79 4.93
C ALA A 35 -2.15 -8.22 5.60
N GLY A 36 -3.32 -8.35 4.94
CA GLY A 36 -4.63 -8.12 5.54
C GLY A 36 -5.11 -9.22 6.49
N CYS A 37 -4.45 -10.38 6.54
CA CYS A 37 -4.84 -11.53 7.37
C CYS A 37 -3.80 -11.89 8.45
N GLY A 38 -2.79 -11.04 8.67
CA GLY A 38 -1.67 -11.38 9.56
C GLY A 38 -1.03 -10.21 10.31
N LEU A 39 -1.59 -9.00 10.27
CA LEU A 39 -1.18 -7.98 11.23
C LEU A 39 -1.81 -8.32 12.58
N PRO A 40 -1.06 -8.70 13.63
CA PRO A 40 -1.58 -8.57 14.98
C PRO A 40 -1.98 -7.10 15.11
N ARG A 41 -3.24 -6.84 15.51
CA ARG A 41 -3.67 -5.51 15.92
C ARG A 41 -2.65 -5.04 16.95
N LYS A 42 -1.71 -4.18 16.56
CA LYS A 42 -0.88 -3.47 17.51
C LYS A 42 -1.81 -2.51 18.23
N THR A 43 -2.48 -3.00 19.25
CA THR A 43 -3.04 -2.19 20.32
C THR A 43 -1.84 -1.64 21.09
N PRO A 44 -1.60 -0.32 21.06
CA PRO A 44 -0.69 0.27 22.02
C PRO A 44 -1.50 0.42 23.31
N THR A 45 -1.25 -0.45 24.29
CA THR A 45 -1.74 -0.21 25.64
C THR A 45 -0.57 -0.39 26.60
N THR A 46 -0.11 0.77 27.05
CA THR A 46 0.59 1.07 28.30
C THR A 46 0.23 0.15 29.45
#